data_AF-A0AAV9I517-F1
#
_entry.id   AF-A0AAV9I517-F1
#
_cell.length_a   1.000
_cell.length_b   1.000
_cell.length_c   1.000
_cell.angle_alpha   90.00
_cell.angle_beta   90.00
_cell.angle_gamma   90.00
#
_symmetry.space_group_name_H-M   'P 1'
#
loop_
_entity.id
_entity.type
_entity.pdbx_description
1 polymer ?
#
loop_
_entity_poly.entity_id
_entity_poly.type
_entity_poly.pdbx_seq_one_letter_code
_entity_poly.pdbx_strand_id
1 'polypeptide(L)'
;MRLFLLPISTRRTLLYCQKIDLPATQKLSISDRIQDKAVRTWAEWEKGGYKWQKSVVYYGNRALRRIPYEEWGLKSVPPLSQRQKQVELKGDDKVDVVYPQDLIPQEKVSKILDTLAKEREKLHWKKLLGCFVGMPLTIPVGILPVIPNIPFFYLAYRAWSHWRAIKGGQHLQFLVKNNLFTLNPSPIVDAVYAGQKQPLASTPEPTTAPDAELLGNEKVPGPGDPNPEGETMLLNQANGIKMTQALDLPQLEVELERAIWQVETAIKKKAGEPTEEEIKAKEDEEKKKVQ
;
A
#
# COMPACT_ATOMS: atom_id res chain seq x y z
N MET A 1 -3.88 14.57 12.03
CA MET A 1 -3.44 13.65 10.95
C MET A 1 -4.46 13.67 9.84
N ARG A 2 -4.09 13.34 8.60
CA ARG A 2 -5.01 13.32 7.46
C ARG A 2 -5.04 11.93 6.84
N LEU A 3 -6.23 11.40 6.62
CA LEU A 3 -6.47 10.11 5.98
C LEU A 3 -6.90 10.35 4.54
N PHE A 4 -6.33 9.57 3.61
CA PHE A 4 -6.68 9.57 2.21
C PHE A 4 -7.28 8.21 1.86
N LEU A 5 -8.46 8.25 1.24
CA LEU A 5 -9.15 7.09 0.71
C LEU A 5 -9.18 7.20 -0.81
N LEU A 6 -8.40 6.37 -1.48
CA LEU A 6 -8.21 6.41 -2.93
C LEU A 6 -8.69 5.10 -3.55
N PRO A 7 -9.83 5.07 -4.25
CA PRO A 7 -10.27 3.92 -5.02
C PRO A 7 -9.23 3.52 -6.08
N ILE A 8 -8.76 2.27 -6.03
CA ILE A 8 -7.84 1.71 -7.05
C ILE A 8 -8.63 0.92 -8.08
N SER A 9 -9.61 0.15 -7.60
CA SER A 9 -10.55 -0.62 -8.43
C SER A 9 -11.96 -0.42 -7.93
N THR A 10 -12.94 -0.94 -8.67
CA THR A 10 -14.36 -0.95 -8.26
C THR A 10 -14.61 -1.65 -6.91
N ARG A 11 -13.66 -2.45 -6.41
CA ARG A 11 -13.78 -3.22 -5.16
C ARG A 11 -12.72 -2.88 -4.11
N ARG A 12 -11.62 -2.22 -4.47
CA ARG A 12 -10.47 -2.01 -3.59
C ARG A 12 -10.12 -0.53 -3.45
N THR A 13 -9.90 -0.12 -2.22
CA THR A 13 -9.56 1.26 -1.85
C THR A 13 -8.24 1.25 -1.08
N LEU A 14 -7.33 2.13 -1.48
CA LEU A 14 -6.12 2.43 -0.72
C LEU A 14 -6.47 3.33 0.46
N LEU A 15 -5.96 2.97 1.63
CA LEU A 15 -5.90 3.86 2.78
C LEU A 15 -4.47 4.37 2.93
N TYR A 16 -4.31 5.68 3.04
CA TYR A 16 -3.02 6.29 3.38
C TYR A 16 -3.21 7.33 4.49
N CYS A 17 -2.35 7.31 5.50
CA CYS A 17 -2.35 8.31 6.57
C CYS A 17 -1.12 9.20 6.45
N GLN A 18 -1.37 10.48 6.17
CA GLN A 18 -0.38 11.52 6.30
C GLN A 18 -0.31 11.96 7.76
N LYS A 19 0.88 11.85 8.33
CA LYS A 19 1.21 12.51 9.60
C LYS A 19 1.40 13.98 9.28
N ILE A 20 0.59 14.84 9.90
CA ILE A 20 0.82 16.28 9.83
C ILE A 20 2.06 16.54 10.66
N ASP A 21 3.09 17.11 10.03
CA ASP A 21 4.40 17.30 10.67
C ASP A 21 4.23 18.02 12.01
N LEU A 22 4.61 17.33 13.08
CA LEU A 22 4.75 17.95 14.39
C LEU A 22 5.99 18.85 14.32
N PRO A 23 5.96 20.05 14.91
CA PRO A 23 7.08 20.98 14.83
C PRO A 23 8.39 20.30 15.27
N ALA A 24 9.47 20.56 14.54
CA ALA A 24 10.80 19.92 14.63
C ALA A 24 11.46 19.94 16.04
N THR A 25 10.79 20.53 17.03
CA THR A 25 11.20 20.67 18.43
C THR A 25 10.85 19.44 19.29
N GLN A 26 10.03 18.50 18.80
CA GLN A 26 9.79 17.26 19.54
C GLN A 26 11.00 16.32 19.48
N LYS A 27 11.51 15.95 20.67
CA LYS A 27 12.61 14.96 20.79
C LYS A 27 12.17 13.64 20.14
N LEU A 28 12.92 13.22 19.12
CA LEU A 28 12.72 11.93 18.44
C LEU A 28 12.64 10.79 19.47
N SER A 29 11.59 9.96 19.36
CA SER A 29 11.44 8.77 20.19
C SER A 29 12.62 7.82 19.98
N ILE A 30 12.94 7.00 20.97
CA ILE A 30 13.98 5.96 20.84
C ILE A 30 13.64 5.03 19.66
N SER A 31 12.35 4.75 19.45
CA SER A 31 11.86 3.99 18.29
C SER A 31 12.23 4.64 16.96
N ASP A 32 12.13 5.97 16.88
CA ASP A 32 12.34 6.73 15.66
C ASP A 32 13.84 6.77 15.35
N ARG A 33 14.68 6.94 16.37
CA ARG A 33 16.13 6.85 16.23
C ARG A 33 16.61 5.49 15.71
N ILE A 34 15.98 4.41 16.16
CA ILE A 34 16.30 3.06 15.68
C ILE A 34 15.88 2.90 14.21
N GLN A 35 14.69 3.41 13.84
CA GLN A 35 14.23 3.41 12.45
C GLN A 35 15.16 4.22 11.55
N ASP A 36 15.54 5.43 11.96
CA ASP A 36 16.45 6.28 11.21
C ASP A 36 17.81 5.61 10.99
N LYS A 37 18.34 4.94 12.01
CA LYS A 37 19.57 4.15 11.88
C LYS A 37 19.38 3.02 10.86
N ALA A 38 18.29 2.26 10.95
CA ALA A 38 18.01 1.17 10.03
C ALA A 38 17.91 1.67 8.58
N VAL A 39 17.23 2.80 8.34
CA VAL A 39 17.10 3.44 7.03
C VAL A 39 18.47 3.86 6.50
N ARG A 40 19.31 4.50 7.32
CA ARG A 40 20.68 4.89 6.93
C ARG A 40 21.55 3.69 6.57
N THR A 41 21.55 2.65 7.41
CA THR A 41 22.30 1.42 7.13
C THR A 41 21.82 0.72 5.87
N TRP A 42 20.51 0.76 5.59
CA TRP A 42 19.93 0.22 4.37
C TRP A 42 20.41 0.98 3.13
N ALA A 43 20.37 2.32 3.18
CA ALA A 43 20.86 3.18 2.10
C ALA A 43 22.37 3.02 1.86
N GLU A 44 23.15 2.76 2.92
CA GLU A 44 24.57 2.42 2.80
C GLU A 44 24.78 1.07 2.11
N TRP A 45 23.98 0.05 2.42
CA TRP A 45 24.05 -1.25 1.75
C TRP A 45 23.63 -1.20 0.28
N GLU A 46 22.71 -0.33 -0.08
CA GLU A 46 22.33 -0.06 -1.48
C GLU A 46 23.50 0.53 -2.29
N LYS A 47 24.29 1.40 -1.68
CA LYS A 47 25.48 2.02 -2.29
C LYS A 47 26.75 1.17 -2.16
N GLY A 48 26.74 0.19 -1.25
CA GLY A 48 27.90 -0.59 -0.85
C GLY A 48 28.47 -1.50 -1.94
N GLY A 49 29.76 -1.80 -1.83
CA GLY A 49 30.49 -2.65 -2.78
C GLY A 49 30.42 -4.16 -2.49
N TYR A 50 29.99 -4.58 -1.30
CA TYR A 50 30.04 -6.00 -0.92
C TYR A 50 28.91 -6.81 -1.56
N LYS A 51 29.25 -7.97 -2.15
CA LYS A 51 28.30 -8.83 -2.86
C LYS A 51 27.10 -9.26 -1.99
N TRP A 52 27.34 -9.61 -0.72
CA TRP A 52 26.29 -10.04 0.18
C TRP A 52 25.30 -8.92 0.53
N GLN A 53 25.76 -7.66 0.66
CA GLN A 53 24.89 -6.50 0.91
C GLN A 53 23.92 -6.29 -0.25
N LYS A 54 24.43 -6.34 -1.49
CA LYS A 54 23.61 -6.27 -2.70
C LYS A 54 22.58 -7.39 -2.77
N SER A 55 22.96 -8.62 -2.41
CA SER A 55 22.01 -9.73 -2.31
C SER A 55 20.93 -9.49 -1.25
N VAL A 56 21.31 -9.03 -0.06
CA VAL A 56 20.36 -8.72 1.02
C VAL A 56 19.38 -7.62 0.60
N VAL A 57 19.87 -6.55 0.00
CA VAL A 57 19.04 -5.46 -0.54
C VAL A 57 18.12 -5.98 -1.63
N TYR A 58 18.62 -6.77 -2.58
CA TYR A 58 17.82 -7.31 -3.68
C TYR A 58 16.68 -8.21 -3.18
N TYR A 59 17.00 -9.20 -2.36
CA TYR A 59 15.99 -10.13 -1.81
C TYR A 59 15.07 -9.43 -0.80
N GLY A 60 15.60 -8.50 -0.01
CA GLY A 60 14.84 -7.69 0.92
C GLY A 60 13.81 -6.81 0.21
N ASN A 61 14.22 -6.09 -0.84
CA ASN A 61 13.32 -5.30 -1.67
C ASN A 61 12.26 -6.19 -2.33
N ARG A 62 12.63 -7.38 -2.82
CA ARG A 62 11.66 -8.35 -3.35
C ARG A 62 10.66 -8.80 -2.28
N ALA A 63 11.10 -9.03 -1.04
CA ALA A 63 10.22 -9.39 0.06
C ALA A 63 9.29 -8.21 0.46
N LEU A 64 9.81 -6.99 0.51
CA LEU A 64 9.03 -5.78 0.83
C LEU A 64 7.94 -5.51 -0.20
N ARG A 65 8.21 -5.71 -1.50
CA ARG A 65 7.20 -5.56 -2.57
C ARG A 65 6.01 -6.52 -2.45
N ARG A 66 6.21 -7.69 -1.84
CA ARG A 66 5.17 -8.70 -1.62
C ARG A 66 4.23 -8.37 -0.46
N ILE A 67 4.57 -7.38 0.36
CA ILE A 67 3.73 -6.97 1.48
C ILE A 67 2.47 -6.31 0.90
N PRO A 68 1.27 -6.77 1.27
CA PRO A 68 0.03 -6.20 0.75
C PRO A 68 -0.08 -4.70 1.04
N TYR A 69 -0.57 -3.92 0.08
CA TYR A 69 -0.72 -2.46 0.24
C TYR A 69 -1.64 -2.09 1.42
N GLU A 70 -2.60 -2.96 1.78
CA GLU A 70 -3.48 -2.72 2.93
C GLU A 70 -2.68 -2.73 4.25
N GLU A 71 -1.63 -3.56 4.35
CA GLU A 71 -0.75 -3.59 5.52
C GLU A 71 0.05 -2.28 5.63
N TRP A 72 0.54 -1.76 4.50
CA TRP A 72 1.24 -0.48 4.46
C TRP A 72 0.34 0.70 4.79
N GLY A 73 -0.89 0.69 4.27
CA GLY A 73 -1.92 1.67 4.61
C GLY A 73 -2.19 1.72 6.11
N LEU A 74 -2.45 0.57 6.75
CA LEU A 74 -2.67 0.51 8.19
C LEU A 74 -1.42 0.90 9.00
N LYS A 75 -0.22 0.56 8.52
CA LYS A 75 1.05 0.90 9.16
C LYS A 75 1.36 2.40 9.15
N SER A 76 0.86 3.15 8.16
CA SER A 76 1.00 4.60 8.09
C SER A 76 0.28 5.30 9.26
N VAL A 77 -0.82 4.71 9.74
CA VAL A 77 -1.62 5.23 10.86
C VAL A 77 -0.80 5.15 12.17
N PRO A 78 -0.68 6.25 12.94
CA PRO A 78 0.02 6.23 14.22
C PRO A 78 -0.63 5.23 15.18
N PRO A 79 0.12 4.55 16.06
CA PRO A 79 -0.48 3.64 17.03
C PRO A 79 -1.21 4.45 18.09
N LEU A 80 -2.43 4.07 18.46
CA LEU A 80 -3.20 4.77 19.49
C LEU A 80 -2.52 4.64 20.87
N SER A 81 -1.80 5.68 21.31
CA SER A 81 -1.30 5.79 22.68
C SER A 81 -2.41 6.26 23.63
N GLN A 82 -2.36 5.88 24.91
CA GLN A 82 -3.33 6.38 25.91
C GLN A 82 -3.36 7.91 25.98
N ARG A 83 -2.20 8.56 25.83
CA ARG A 83 -2.10 10.02 25.78
C ARG A 83 -2.78 10.60 24.54
N GLN A 84 -2.55 10.00 23.37
CA GLN A 84 -3.20 10.42 22.12
C GLN A 84 -4.70 10.22 22.19
N LYS A 85 -5.17 9.09 22.73
CA LYS A 85 -6.59 8.81 22.94
C LYS A 85 -7.26 9.91 23.79
N GLN A 86 -6.60 10.38 24.85
CA GLN A 86 -7.14 11.47 25.67
C GLN A 86 -7.12 12.81 24.94
N VAL A 87 -6.09 13.08 24.14
CA VAL A 87 -6.00 14.29 23.31
C VAL A 87 -7.06 14.29 22.21
N GLU A 88 -7.31 13.17 21.55
CA GLU A 88 -8.32 13.05 20.49
C GLU A 88 -9.76 13.05 21.02
N LEU A 89 -9.99 12.62 22.28
CA LEU A 89 -11.30 12.69 22.92
C LEU A 89 -11.60 14.08 23.51
N LYS A 90 -10.57 14.79 23.97
CA LYS A 90 -10.71 16.12 24.60
C LYS A 90 -10.48 17.26 23.63
N GLY A 91 -9.70 17.02 22.59
CA GLY A 91 -9.32 17.99 21.57
C GLY A 91 -10.41 18.12 20.52
N ASP A 92 -10.51 19.32 19.96
CA ASP A 92 -11.42 19.65 18.87
C ASP A 92 -10.84 19.24 17.49
N ASP A 93 -9.59 18.75 17.47
CA ASP A 93 -8.86 18.35 16.27
C ASP A 93 -9.35 16.98 15.77
N LYS A 94 -10.43 17.01 14.99
CA LYS A 94 -10.92 15.85 14.24
C LYS A 94 -9.95 15.45 13.13
N VAL A 95 -9.96 14.17 12.79
CA VAL A 95 -9.12 13.62 11.74
C VAL A 95 -9.76 13.87 10.38
N ASP A 96 -9.09 14.62 9.51
CA ASP A 96 -9.57 14.85 8.15
C ASP A 96 -9.51 13.57 7.32
N VAL A 97 -10.62 13.20 6.69
CA VAL A 97 -10.70 12.10 5.73
C VAL A 97 -10.97 12.69 4.36
N VAL A 98 -9.97 12.59 3.50
CA VAL A 98 -10.00 13.00 2.10
C VAL A 98 -10.43 11.83 1.22
N TYR A 99 -11.48 12.03 0.43
CA TYR A 99 -12.02 11.03 -0.49
C TYR A 99 -12.58 11.70 -1.75
N PRO A 100 -12.64 10.97 -2.89
CA PRO A 100 -13.34 11.43 -4.08
C PRO A 100 -14.86 11.33 -3.88
N GLN A 101 -15.57 12.46 -3.98
CA GLN A 101 -17.02 12.49 -3.76
C GLN A 101 -17.77 11.77 -4.88
N ASP A 102 -17.26 11.83 -6.11
CA ASP A 102 -17.91 11.26 -7.29
C ASP A 102 -17.93 9.72 -7.25
N LEU A 103 -16.94 9.11 -6.59
CA LEU A 103 -16.79 7.65 -6.51
C LEU A 103 -17.27 7.08 -5.18
N ILE A 104 -17.08 7.80 -4.07
CA ILE A 104 -17.44 7.35 -2.72
C ILE A 104 -18.48 8.30 -2.13
N PRO A 105 -19.75 7.86 -2.01
CA PRO A 105 -20.76 8.58 -1.23
C PRO A 105 -20.31 8.73 0.23
N GLN A 106 -20.55 9.91 0.79
CA GLN A 106 -20.15 10.29 2.15
C GLN A 106 -20.58 9.26 3.23
N GLU A 107 -21.78 8.68 3.08
CA GLU A 107 -22.33 7.68 4.00
C GLU A 107 -21.54 6.37 4.01
N LYS A 108 -20.87 6.03 2.89
CA LYS A 108 -20.10 4.80 2.76
C LYS A 108 -18.68 4.93 3.34
N VAL A 109 -18.18 6.15 3.54
CA VAL A 109 -16.81 6.40 4.01
C VAL A 109 -16.55 5.73 5.36
N SER A 110 -17.45 5.90 6.33
CA SER A 110 -17.33 5.30 7.66
C SER A 110 -17.32 3.76 7.59
N LYS A 111 -18.18 3.19 6.74
CA LYS A 111 -18.27 1.73 6.52
C LYS A 111 -17.02 1.18 5.85
N ILE A 112 -16.45 1.88 4.87
CA ILE A 112 -15.20 1.50 4.20
C ILE A 112 -14.05 1.51 5.22
N LEU A 113 -13.94 2.57 6.03
CA LEU A 113 -12.93 2.67 7.08
C LEU A 113 -13.04 1.55 8.12
N ASP A 114 -14.26 1.24 8.60
CA ASP A 114 -14.48 0.15 9.54
C ASP A 114 -14.10 -1.21 8.94
N THR A 115 -14.44 -1.42 7.66
CA THR A 115 -14.11 -2.65 6.94
C THR A 115 -12.59 -2.81 6.79
N LEU A 116 -11.91 -1.79 6.27
CA LEU A 116 -10.45 -1.77 6.12
C LEU A 116 -9.72 -1.97 7.45
N ALA A 117 -10.28 -1.46 8.55
CA ALA A 117 -9.68 -1.58 9.88
C ALA A 117 -9.85 -2.97 10.52
N LYS A 118 -10.88 -3.74 10.14
CA LYS A 118 -11.21 -5.05 10.75
C LYS A 118 -10.83 -6.24 9.90
N GLU A 119 -10.94 -6.13 8.57
CA GLU A 119 -10.89 -7.27 7.64
C GLU A 119 -9.65 -8.15 7.83
N ARG A 120 -8.49 -7.54 8.11
CA ARG A 120 -7.20 -8.25 8.21
C ARG A 120 -6.64 -8.37 9.62
N GLU A 121 -7.38 -7.95 10.66
CA GLU A 121 -6.89 -7.97 12.04
C GLU A 121 -6.51 -9.38 12.50
N LYS A 122 -7.42 -10.36 12.32
CA LYS A 122 -7.17 -11.77 12.68
C LYS A 122 -5.98 -12.37 11.93
N LEU A 123 -5.83 -12.02 10.65
CA LEU A 123 -4.73 -12.49 9.82
C LEU A 123 -3.39 -11.95 10.32
N HIS A 124 -3.32 -10.65 10.63
CA HIS A 124 -2.12 -10.03 11.18
C HIS A 124 -1.75 -10.60 12.54
N TRP A 125 -2.73 -10.90 13.41
CA TRP A 125 -2.47 -11.53 14.71
C TRP A 125 -1.86 -12.93 14.58
N LYS A 126 -2.43 -13.77 13.71
CA LYS A 126 -1.90 -15.12 13.44
C LYS A 126 -0.47 -15.05 12.90
N LYS A 127 -0.20 -14.15 11.94
CA LYS A 127 1.14 -13.99 11.36
C LYS A 127 2.15 -13.41 12.36
N LEU A 128 1.71 -12.48 13.22
CA LEU A 128 2.52 -11.94 14.31
C LEU A 128 2.97 -13.05 15.26
N LEU A 129 2.03 -13.90 15.68
CA LEU A 129 2.34 -15.05 16.54
C LEU A 129 3.30 -16.03 15.85
N GLY A 130 3.08 -16.31 14.56
CA GLY A 130 4.00 -17.12 13.76
C GLY A 130 5.42 -16.55 13.71
N CYS A 131 5.57 -15.22 13.61
CA CYS A 131 6.87 -14.57 13.66
C CYS A 131 7.54 -14.74 15.04
N PHE A 132 6.79 -14.61 16.13
CA PHE A 132 7.31 -14.84 17.49
C PHE A 132 7.79 -16.28 17.72
N VAL A 133 7.10 -17.26 17.13
CA VAL A 133 7.53 -18.67 17.19
C VAL A 133 8.76 -18.91 16.29
N GLY A 134 8.82 -18.28 15.11
CA GLY A 134 9.94 -18.45 14.19
C GLY A 134 11.24 -17.80 14.63
N MET A 135 11.18 -16.65 15.31
CA MET A 135 12.37 -15.91 15.76
C MET A 135 13.37 -16.78 16.56
N PRO A 136 12.99 -17.50 17.64
CA PRO A 136 13.94 -18.31 18.40
C PRO A 136 14.60 -19.40 17.56
N LEU A 137 13.90 -19.97 16.57
CA LEU A 137 14.45 -20.98 15.67
C LEU A 137 15.54 -20.42 14.76
N THR A 138 15.48 -19.12 14.45
CA THR A 138 16.47 -18.46 13.61
C THR A 138 17.68 -17.92 14.38
N ILE A 139 17.62 -17.83 15.71
CA ILE A 139 18.73 -17.31 16.54
C ILE A 139 20.08 -18.02 16.29
N PRO A 140 20.15 -19.37 16.18
CA PRO A 140 21.41 -20.08 15.96
C PRO A 140 22.17 -19.66 14.69
N VAL A 141 21.48 -19.15 13.67
CA VAL A 141 22.11 -18.65 12.42
C VAL A 141 23.02 -17.46 12.69
N GLY A 142 22.78 -16.71 13.78
CA GLY A 142 23.59 -15.55 14.18
C GLY A 142 24.97 -15.90 14.73
N ILE A 143 25.31 -17.18 14.91
CA ILE A 143 26.64 -17.62 15.34
C ILE A 143 27.68 -17.43 14.21
N LEU A 144 27.23 -17.30 12.95
CA LEU A 144 28.11 -17.09 11.80
C LEU A 144 28.68 -15.65 11.77
N PRO A 145 30.01 -15.45 11.78
CA PRO A 145 30.63 -14.14 11.97
C PRO A 145 30.60 -13.22 10.73
N VAL A 146 30.23 -13.73 9.55
CA VAL A 146 30.38 -13.01 8.26
C VAL A 146 29.09 -12.29 7.83
N ILE A 147 27.92 -12.80 8.22
CA ILE A 147 26.62 -12.30 7.73
C ILE A 147 25.71 -12.04 8.93
N PRO A 148 25.08 -10.85 9.04
CA PRO A 148 24.08 -10.62 10.08
C PRO A 148 22.97 -11.67 9.97
N ASN A 149 22.29 -11.99 11.08
CA ASN A 149 21.21 -12.97 11.09
C ASN A 149 19.96 -12.46 10.33
N ILE A 150 20.04 -12.43 8.99
CA ILE A 150 19.01 -11.92 8.08
C ILE A 150 17.66 -12.62 8.33
N PRO A 151 17.59 -13.95 8.53
CA PRO A 151 16.32 -14.62 8.86
C PRO A 151 15.67 -14.05 10.12
N PHE A 152 16.45 -13.87 11.20
CA PHE A 152 15.94 -13.29 12.44
C PHE A 152 15.47 -11.85 12.24
N PHE A 153 16.28 -11.00 11.62
CA PHE A 153 15.92 -9.60 11.39
C PHE A 153 14.69 -9.46 10.50
N TYR A 154 14.54 -10.33 9.49
CA TYR A 154 13.33 -10.37 8.67
C TYR A 154 12.11 -10.73 9.52
N LEU A 155 12.18 -11.77 10.36
CA LEU A 155 11.05 -12.14 11.23
C LEU A 155 10.74 -11.06 12.26
N ALA A 156 11.74 -10.41 12.83
CA ALA A 156 11.56 -9.28 13.75
C ALA A 156 10.88 -8.09 13.05
N TYR A 157 11.33 -7.74 11.84
CA TYR A 157 10.68 -6.73 11.01
C TYR A 157 9.24 -7.11 10.67
N ARG A 158 8.98 -8.35 10.27
CA ARG A 158 7.62 -8.85 9.95
C ARG A 158 6.72 -8.83 11.18
N ALA A 159 7.23 -9.20 12.36
CA ALA A 159 6.51 -9.09 13.62
C ALA A 159 6.14 -7.62 13.91
N TRP A 160 7.11 -6.71 13.84
CA TRP A 160 6.86 -5.28 14.03
C TRP A 160 5.85 -4.74 13.01
N SER A 161 5.95 -5.12 11.74
CA SER A 161 5.05 -4.68 10.67
C SER A 161 3.61 -5.13 10.93
N HIS A 162 3.41 -6.40 11.31
CA HIS A 162 2.08 -6.91 11.68
C HIS A 162 1.53 -6.23 12.94
N TRP A 163 2.35 -6.04 13.95
CA TRP A 163 1.94 -5.31 15.16
C TRP A 163 1.54 -3.86 14.85
N ARG A 164 2.30 -3.16 14.00
CA ARG A 164 1.97 -1.79 13.56
C ARG A 164 0.64 -1.74 12.81
N ALA A 165 0.40 -2.67 11.88
CA ALA A 165 -0.86 -2.75 11.14
C ALA A 165 -2.06 -3.00 12.07
N ILE A 166 -1.92 -3.91 13.05
CA ILE A 166 -2.97 -4.15 14.07
C ILE A 166 -3.25 -2.87 14.86
N LYS A 167 -2.21 -2.17 15.33
CA LYS A 167 -2.38 -0.94 16.11
C LYS A 167 -2.96 0.21 15.29
N GLY A 168 -2.63 0.29 14.00
CA GLY A 168 -3.25 1.22 13.07
C GLY A 168 -4.73 0.93 12.83
N GLY A 169 -5.09 -0.34 12.62
CA GLY A 169 -6.48 -0.78 12.51
C GLY A 169 -7.28 -0.48 13.78
N GLN A 170 -6.74 -0.77 14.96
CA GLN A 170 -7.37 -0.44 16.25
C GLN A 170 -7.57 1.07 16.42
N HIS A 171 -6.65 1.89 15.92
CA HIS A 171 -6.81 3.35 15.92
C HIS A 171 -7.96 3.77 15.00
N LEU A 172 -8.02 3.26 13.77
CA LEU A 172 -9.14 3.54 12.86
C LEU A 172 -10.49 3.13 13.47
N GLN A 173 -10.58 1.93 14.06
CA GLN A 173 -11.78 1.47 14.76
C GLN A 173 -12.18 2.43 15.89
N PHE A 174 -11.20 2.97 16.62
CA PHE A 174 -11.44 3.95 17.67
C PHE A 174 -11.99 5.27 17.09
N LEU A 175 -11.42 5.78 15.99
CA LEU A 175 -11.91 7.00 15.34
C LEU A 175 -13.33 6.83 14.80
N VAL A 176 -13.61 5.69 14.16
CA VAL A 176 -14.94 5.37 13.63
C VAL A 176 -15.96 5.27 14.75
N LYS A 177 -15.63 4.57 15.85
CA LYS A 177 -16.56 4.37 16.98
C LYS A 177 -16.93 5.67 17.69
N ASN A 178 -16.04 6.66 17.73
CA ASN A 178 -16.26 7.93 18.41
C ASN A 178 -16.63 9.07 17.45
N ASN A 179 -16.79 8.78 16.15
CA ASN A 179 -17.06 9.78 15.10
C ASN A 179 -16.05 10.96 15.10
N LEU A 180 -14.77 10.67 15.32
CA LEU A 180 -13.69 11.67 15.43
C LEU A 180 -13.09 12.03 14.06
N PHE A 181 -13.89 11.99 13.00
CA PHE A 181 -13.45 12.29 11.64
C PHE A 181 -14.24 13.45 11.03
N THR A 182 -13.55 14.27 10.25
CA THR A 182 -14.15 15.31 9.41
C THR A 182 -14.06 14.86 7.96
N LEU A 183 -15.20 14.82 7.28
CA LEU A 183 -15.30 14.37 5.89
C LEU A 183 -14.98 15.56 5.00
N ASN A 184 -13.87 15.47 4.26
CA ASN A 184 -13.38 16.52 3.39
C ASN A 184 -13.30 16.02 1.95
N PRO A 185 -14.37 16.16 1.15
CA PRO A 185 -14.33 15.80 -0.26
C PRO A 185 -13.27 16.65 -0.97
N SER A 186 -12.41 16.03 -1.78
CA SER A 186 -11.33 16.75 -2.48
C SER A 186 -11.60 16.85 -3.98
N PRO A 187 -11.94 18.05 -4.48
CA PRO A 187 -12.13 18.29 -5.91
C PRO A 187 -10.88 17.99 -6.73
N ILE A 188 -9.69 18.08 -6.13
CA ILE A 188 -8.41 17.78 -6.77
C ILE A 188 -8.34 16.29 -7.12
N VAL A 189 -8.77 15.44 -6.19
CA VAL A 189 -8.79 13.98 -6.40
C VAL A 189 -9.85 13.63 -7.45
N ASP A 190 -11.03 14.24 -7.34
CA ASP A 190 -12.13 14.04 -8.30
C ASP A 190 -11.72 14.44 -9.72
N ALA A 191 -11.00 15.55 -9.91
CA ALA A 191 -10.50 15.98 -11.22
C ALA A 191 -9.57 14.95 -11.88
N VAL A 192 -8.72 14.28 -11.10
CA VAL A 192 -7.80 13.24 -11.61
C VAL A 192 -8.56 11.97 -12.03
N TYR A 193 -9.67 11.66 -11.36
CA TYR A 193 -10.56 10.56 -11.74
C TYR A 193 -11.45 10.93 -12.94
N ALA A 194 -11.97 12.15 -13.00
CA ALA A 194 -12.82 12.65 -14.08
C ALA A 194 -12.07 12.76 -15.42
N GLY A 195 -10.76 13.03 -15.39
CA GLY A 195 -9.91 13.04 -16.58
C GLY A 195 -9.68 11.67 -17.24
N GLN A 196 -10.32 10.61 -16.74
CA GLN A 196 -10.12 9.24 -17.21
C GLN A 196 -11.26 8.78 -18.11
N LYS A 197 -10.93 8.23 -19.29
CA LYS A 197 -11.88 7.45 -20.08
C LYS A 197 -12.00 6.06 -19.45
N GLN A 198 -13.08 5.82 -18.71
CA GLN A 198 -13.42 4.48 -18.21
C GLN A 198 -14.10 3.68 -19.33
N PRO A 199 -13.88 2.35 -19.43
CA PRO A 199 -13.05 1.51 -18.57
C PRO A 199 -11.57 1.57 -18.96
N LEU A 200 -10.68 1.64 -17.97
CA LEU A 200 -9.24 1.42 -18.20
C LEU A 200 -9.05 -0.08 -18.49
N ALA A 201 -8.71 -0.42 -19.73
CA ALA A 201 -8.33 -1.78 -20.09
C ALA A 201 -7.11 -2.21 -19.26
N SER A 202 -7.12 -3.44 -18.75
CA SER A 202 -6.03 -4.04 -17.97
C SER A 202 -4.83 -4.42 -18.86
N THR A 203 -4.36 -3.53 -19.73
CA THR A 203 -3.26 -3.82 -20.66
C THR A 203 -2.31 -2.63 -20.78
N PRO A 204 -0.98 -2.85 -20.75
CA PRO A 204 -0.02 -1.81 -21.09
C PRO A 204 -0.03 -1.58 -22.60
N GLU A 205 -0.24 -0.35 -23.05
CA GLU A 205 0.14 0.03 -24.41
C GLU A 205 1.68 0.17 -24.47
N PRO A 206 2.38 -0.60 -25.31
CA PRO A 206 3.70 -0.23 -25.78
C PRO A 206 3.55 0.90 -26.80
N THR A 207 4.35 1.95 -26.67
CA THR A 207 4.45 3.06 -27.62
C THR A 207 4.92 2.57 -29.00
N THR A 208 4.01 2.22 -29.92
CA THR A 208 4.17 2.35 -31.38
C THR A 208 2.81 2.16 -32.09
N ALA A 209 2.38 3.14 -32.88
CA ALA A 209 1.13 3.14 -33.69
C ALA A 209 1.39 2.64 -35.13
N PRO A 210 0.42 2.62 -36.10
CA PRO A 210 -1.05 2.78 -36.02
C PRO A 210 -1.85 1.69 -36.81
N ASP A 211 -3.19 1.86 -36.84
CA ASP A 211 -4.19 1.32 -37.79
C ASP A 211 -5.03 0.09 -37.38
N ALA A 212 -6.27 0.35 -36.94
CA ALA A 212 -7.50 -0.29 -37.43
C ALA A 212 -8.76 0.37 -36.82
N GLU A 213 -9.38 1.25 -37.60
CA GLU A 213 -10.83 1.54 -37.66
C GLU A 213 -11.64 0.23 -37.83
N LEU A 214 -12.95 0.04 -37.56
CA LEU A 214 -14.14 0.84 -37.27
C LEU A 214 -15.23 -0.18 -36.82
N LEU A 215 -16.22 0.27 -36.04
CA LEU A 215 -17.61 -0.22 -35.81
C LEU A 215 -17.94 0.07 -34.32
N GLY A 216 -18.78 1.03 -33.93
CA GLY A 216 -20.03 1.47 -34.54
C GLY A 216 -21.21 0.76 -33.90
N ASN A 217 -21.59 1.12 -32.66
CA ASN A 217 -22.97 1.44 -32.32
C ASN A 217 -23.16 1.93 -30.87
N GLU A 218 -23.97 2.96 -30.78
CA GLU A 218 -24.37 3.74 -29.62
C GLU A 218 -25.23 2.93 -28.63
N LYS A 219 -24.94 3.09 -27.33
CA LYS A 219 -25.91 3.52 -26.31
C LYS A 219 -25.21 3.69 -24.96
N VAL A 220 -25.10 4.94 -24.53
CA VAL A 220 -25.00 5.29 -23.10
C VAL A 220 -26.42 5.28 -22.56
N PRO A 221 -26.69 4.53 -21.47
CA PRO A 221 -26.81 5.17 -20.18
C PRO A 221 -26.02 4.41 -19.11
N GLY A 222 -25.21 5.11 -18.31
CA GLY A 222 -24.59 4.51 -17.12
C GLY A 222 -25.65 4.03 -16.11
N PRO A 223 -25.31 3.38 -14.98
CA PRO A 223 -24.12 2.64 -14.59
C PRO A 223 -24.26 1.15 -14.94
N GLY A 224 -23.21 0.48 -15.44
CA GLY A 224 -23.25 -0.96 -15.70
C GLY A 224 -22.11 -1.47 -16.59
N ASP A 225 -21.30 -2.34 -16.01
CA ASP A 225 -20.36 -3.32 -16.58
C ASP A 225 -20.07 -3.41 -18.09
N PRO A 226 -18.77 -3.57 -18.43
CA PRO A 226 -18.32 -4.51 -19.43
C PRO A 226 -17.69 -5.79 -18.82
N ASN A 227 -18.04 -6.17 -17.58
CA ASN A 227 -17.94 -7.56 -17.08
C ASN A 227 -18.77 -7.77 -15.78
N PRO A 228 -19.98 -8.36 -15.81
CA PRO A 228 -20.86 -8.46 -14.62
C PRO A 228 -20.26 -9.21 -13.41
N GLU A 229 -19.13 -9.91 -13.58
CA GLU A 229 -18.41 -10.57 -12.49
C GLU A 229 -16.99 -10.00 -12.26
N GLY A 230 -16.55 -9.06 -13.10
CA GLY A 230 -15.18 -8.53 -13.14
C GLY A 230 -14.89 -7.46 -12.09
N GLU A 231 -13.61 -7.31 -11.76
CA GLU A 231 -13.07 -6.18 -10.99
C GLU A 231 -12.32 -5.28 -11.99
N THR A 232 -12.69 -4.01 -12.07
CA THR A 232 -12.16 -3.05 -13.07
C THR A 232 -11.29 -1.99 -12.40
N MET A 233 -10.19 -1.61 -13.05
CA MET A 233 -9.28 -0.56 -12.56
C MET A 233 -9.93 0.82 -12.68
N LEU A 234 -9.75 1.63 -11.62
CA LEU A 234 -10.16 3.03 -11.54
C LEU A 234 -8.97 4.00 -11.53
N LEU A 235 -7.75 3.48 -11.43
CA LEU A 235 -6.54 4.29 -11.41
C LEU A 235 -5.40 3.52 -12.09
N ASN A 236 -4.72 4.17 -13.03
CA ASN A 236 -3.50 3.66 -13.64
C ASN A 236 -2.26 4.37 -13.05
N GLN A 237 -1.07 3.84 -13.36
CA GLN A 237 0.20 4.38 -12.84
C GLN A 237 0.41 5.86 -13.19
N ALA A 238 0.18 6.25 -14.45
CA ALA A 238 0.39 7.62 -14.91
C ALA A 238 -0.50 8.63 -14.16
N ASN A 239 -1.75 8.28 -13.89
CA ASN A 239 -2.68 9.12 -13.13
C ASN A 239 -2.41 9.05 -11.63
N GLY A 240 -1.86 7.94 -11.12
CA GLY A 240 -1.35 7.87 -9.75
C GLY A 240 -0.27 8.92 -9.48
N ILE A 241 0.68 9.08 -10.41
CA ILE A 241 1.73 10.11 -10.33
C ILE A 241 1.12 11.52 -10.40
N LYS A 242 0.17 11.75 -11.32
CA LYS A 242 -0.53 13.05 -11.39
C LYS A 242 -1.29 13.36 -10.09
N MET A 243 -1.89 12.34 -9.46
CA MET A 243 -2.62 12.48 -8.21
C MET A 243 -1.69 12.88 -7.06
N THR A 244 -0.53 12.23 -6.93
CA THR A 244 0.41 12.53 -5.85
C THR A 244 1.05 13.91 -6.02
N GLN A 245 1.32 14.31 -7.27
CA GLN A 245 1.77 15.67 -7.60
C GLN A 245 0.70 16.72 -7.28
N ALA A 246 -0.56 16.48 -7.67
CA ALA A 246 -1.66 17.41 -7.41
C ALA A 246 -1.98 17.56 -5.92
N LEU A 247 -1.72 16.52 -5.13
CA LEU A 247 -1.88 16.55 -3.66
C LEU A 247 -0.64 17.06 -2.92
N ASP A 248 0.49 17.28 -3.61
CA ASP A 248 1.80 17.60 -3.03
C ASP A 248 2.27 16.55 -1.98
N LEU A 249 2.07 15.26 -2.31
CA LEU A 249 2.38 14.12 -1.44
C LEU A 249 3.37 13.15 -2.10
N PRO A 250 4.67 13.46 -2.15
CA PRO A 250 5.66 12.58 -2.77
C PRO A 250 5.78 11.22 -2.04
N GLN A 251 5.49 11.19 -0.72
CA GLN A 251 5.53 9.95 0.06
C GLN A 251 4.40 8.97 -0.30
N LEU A 252 3.29 9.46 -0.88
CA LEU A 252 2.17 8.63 -1.30
C LEU A 252 2.46 7.88 -2.60
N GLU A 253 3.35 8.40 -3.44
CA GLU A 253 3.61 7.88 -4.80
C GLU A 253 3.99 6.40 -4.77
N VAL A 254 5.00 6.03 -3.99
CA VAL A 254 5.46 4.64 -3.87
C VAL A 254 4.39 3.70 -3.31
N GLU A 255 3.52 4.20 -2.42
CA GLU A 255 2.43 3.41 -1.85
C GLU A 255 1.31 3.21 -2.87
N LEU A 256 1.00 4.24 -3.66
CA LEU A 256 -0.01 4.20 -4.70
C LEU A 256 0.42 3.32 -5.87
N GLU A 257 1.65 3.46 -6.35
CA GLU A 257 2.22 2.62 -7.42
C GLU A 257 2.18 1.14 -7.06
N ARG A 258 2.60 0.82 -5.83
CA ARG A 258 2.56 -0.55 -5.30
C ARG A 258 1.14 -1.08 -5.26
N ALA A 259 0.20 -0.27 -4.80
CA ALA A 259 -1.18 -0.68 -4.67
C ALA A 259 -1.81 -0.93 -6.04
N ILE A 260 -1.61 -0.04 -7.01
CA ILE A 260 -2.05 -0.22 -8.41
C ILE A 260 -1.47 -1.53 -8.98
N TRP A 261 -0.15 -1.73 -8.88
CA TRP A 261 0.50 -2.94 -9.40
C TRP A 261 -0.04 -4.23 -8.76
N GLN A 262 -0.26 -4.23 -7.44
CA GLN A 262 -0.81 -5.41 -6.74
C GLN A 262 -2.25 -5.70 -7.14
N VAL A 263 -3.06 -4.68 -7.39
CA VAL A 263 -4.46 -4.86 -7.82
C VAL A 263 -4.52 -5.32 -9.27
N GLU A 264 -3.76 -4.71 -10.19
CA GLU A 264 -3.64 -5.14 -11.58
C GLU A 264 -3.19 -6.60 -11.66
N THR A 265 -2.12 -6.96 -10.96
CA THR A 265 -1.60 -8.33 -10.93
C THR A 265 -2.65 -9.32 -10.40
N ALA A 266 -3.43 -8.93 -9.39
CA ALA A 266 -4.49 -9.76 -8.84
C ALA A 266 -5.68 -9.92 -9.80
N ILE A 267 -6.01 -8.90 -10.59
CA ILE A 267 -7.07 -8.96 -11.61
C ILE A 267 -6.63 -9.88 -12.76
N LYS A 268 -5.41 -9.69 -13.29
CA LYS A 268 -4.83 -10.55 -14.34
C LYS A 268 -4.78 -12.02 -13.92
N LYS A 269 -4.33 -12.28 -12.70
CA LYS A 269 -4.29 -13.64 -12.14
C LYS A 269 -5.69 -14.28 -12.04
N LYS A 270 -6.72 -13.51 -11.71
CA LYS A 270 -8.12 -13.99 -11.70
C LYS A 270 -8.67 -14.23 -13.11
N ALA A 271 -8.25 -13.43 -14.09
CA ALA A 271 -8.59 -13.60 -15.50
C ALA A 271 -7.86 -14.77 -16.18
N GLY A 272 -6.91 -15.42 -15.50
CA GLY A 272 -6.11 -16.51 -16.06
C GLY A 272 -4.98 -16.03 -16.98
N GLU A 273 -4.68 -14.74 -16.99
CA GLU A 273 -3.59 -14.16 -17.76
C GLU A 273 -2.24 -14.41 -17.08
N PRO A 274 -1.18 -14.73 -17.84
CA PRO A 274 0.15 -14.93 -17.29
C PRO A 274 0.67 -13.62 -16.71
N THR A 275 1.13 -13.69 -15.46
CA THR A 275 1.72 -12.53 -14.77
C THR A 275 3.10 -12.20 -15.34
N GLU A 276 3.56 -10.95 -15.20
CA GLU A 276 4.92 -10.56 -15.64
C GLU A 276 6.03 -11.41 -15.00
N GLU A 277 5.83 -11.89 -13.76
CA GLU A 277 6.78 -12.80 -13.10
C GLU A 277 6.78 -14.19 -13.76
N GLU A 278 5.62 -14.69 -14.20
CA GLU A 278 5.50 -15.98 -14.90
C GLU A 278 6.03 -15.90 -16.33
N ILE A 279 5.85 -14.77 -17.02
CA ILE A 279 6.42 -14.52 -18.34
C ILE A 279 7.95 -14.51 -18.24
N LYS A 280 8.52 -13.74 -17.30
CA LYS A 280 9.97 -13.69 -17.07
C LYS A 280 10.54 -15.04 -16.65
N ALA A 281 9.84 -15.80 -15.81
CA ALA A 281 10.27 -17.13 -15.42
C ALA A 281 10.31 -18.10 -16.61
N LYS A 282 9.32 -18.02 -17.52
CA LYS A 282 9.30 -18.82 -18.75
C LYS A 282 10.44 -18.43 -19.70
N GLU A 283 10.67 -17.12 -19.89
CA GLU A 283 11.78 -16.63 -20.72
C GLU A 283 13.16 -17.06 -20.17
N ASP A 284 13.33 -17.04 -18.85
CA ASP A 284 14.58 -17.46 -18.19
C ASP A 284 14.79 -18.98 -18.24
N GLU A 285 13.71 -19.78 -18.18
CA GLU A 285 13.77 -21.23 -18.43
C GLU A 285 14.10 -21.56 -19.88
N GLU A 286 13.55 -20.81 -20.83
CA GLU A 286 13.78 -21.00 -22.26
C GLU A 286 15.23 -20.65 -22.64
N LYS A 287 15.77 -19.55 -22.09
CA LYS A 287 17.19 -19.18 -22.24
C LYS A 287 18.15 -20.22 -21.67
N LYS A 288 17.77 -20.93 -20.61
CA LYS A 288 18.57 -22.02 -20.02
C LYS A 288 18.50 -23.34 -20.79
N LYS A 289 17.50 -23.54 -21.66
CA LYS A 289 17.39 -24.73 -22.52
C LYS A 289 18.16 -24.60 -23.84
N VAL A 290 18.53 -23.38 -24.22
CA VAL A 290 19.27 -23.06 -25.46
C VAL A 290 20.79 -22.96 -25.21
N GLN A 291 21.22 -23.03 -23.95
CA GLN A 291 22.63 -23.08 -23.51
C GLN A 291 23.03 -24.50 -23.13
#